data_AF-A0A6V8HBH9-F1
#
_entry.id   AF-A0A6V8HBH9-F1
#
_cell.length_a   1.000
_cell.length_b   1.000
_cell.length_c   1.000
_cell.angle_alpha   90.00
_cell.angle_beta   90.00
_cell.angle_gamma   90.00
#
_symmetry.space_group_name_H-M   'P 1'
#
loop_
_entity.id
_entity.type
_entity.pdbx_description
1 polymer ?
#
loop_
_entity_poly.entity_id
_entity_poly.type
_entity_poly.pdbx_seq_one_letter_code
_entity_poly.pdbx_strand_id
1 'polypeptide(L)'
;MHAECQPDESHQCILGQYCWWGRYDIGAPYYGAYFAAMALAGADQIAPLDDQTTAYAAYAICESGSPVKVLLYNAEYYASGTRPEETFTLTGLSGSSVSAKRLTAAYATSRVDYGENPTVAGQTFANGTCTIQGTAVEETTTVSAGEATFTVGASEALLVYL
;
A
#
# COMPACT_ATOMS: atom_id res chain seq x y z
N MET A 1 12.06 -31.45 -10.55
CA MET A 1 12.43 -31.02 -9.19
C MET A 1 11.13 -30.88 -8.40
N HIS A 2 10.76 -31.93 -7.67
CA HIS A 2 9.73 -31.86 -6.63
C HIS A 2 10.43 -31.40 -5.35
N ALA A 3 9.88 -30.40 -4.67
CA ALA A 3 10.21 -30.10 -3.29
C ALA A 3 8.98 -30.46 -2.45
N GLU A 4 9.10 -31.49 -1.62
CA GLU A 4 8.12 -31.85 -0.60
C GLU A 4 8.47 -31.09 0.69
N CYS A 5 7.54 -30.29 1.25
CA CYS A 5 7.68 -29.72 2.60
C CYS A 5 7.47 -30.89 3.60
N GLN A 6 8.50 -31.24 4.39
CA GLN A 6 8.39 -32.23 5.48
C GLN A 6 7.57 -31.68 6.66
N PRO A 7 6.92 -32.52 7.48
CA PRO A 7 5.82 -32.09 8.34
C PRO A 7 6.20 -31.54 9.73
N ASP A 8 7.47 -31.45 10.10
CA ASP A 8 7.88 -31.28 11.50
C ASP A 8 8.76 -30.08 11.85
N GLU A 9 8.99 -29.14 10.92
CA GLU A 9 9.71 -27.90 11.23
C GLU A 9 8.84 -26.66 10.96
N SER A 10 8.74 -25.79 11.97
CA SER A 10 8.09 -24.47 11.95
C SER A 10 8.76 -23.45 11.03
N HIS A 11 9.56 -23.90 10.06
CA HIS A 11 10.01 -23.11 8.94
C HIS A 11 8.83 -22.85 8.02
N GLN A 12 8.26 -21.64 8.12
CA GLN A 12 7.31 -21.07 7.16
C GLN A 12 7.64 -21.56 5.75
N CYS A 13 6.75 -22.34 5.15
CA CYS A 13 6.91 -22.82 3.77
C CYS A 13 6.77 -21.54 2.89
N ILE A 14 7.90 -20.89 2.57
CA ILE A 14 8.08 -19.57 1.89
C ILE A 14 7.64 -19.62 0.40
N LEU A 15 6.75 -20.53 0.05
CA LEU A 15 6.37 -20.79 -1.33
C LEU A 15 5.10 -20.05 -1.76
N GLY A 16 4.50 -19.19 -0.91
CA GLY A 16 3.20 -18.56 -1.20
C GLY A 16 3.10 -17.04 -1.10
N GLN A 17 4.19 -16.28 -1.20
CA GLN A 17 4.14 -14.82 -1.01
C GLN A 17 3.37 -14.08 -2.11
N TYR A 18 3.27 -14.69 -3.28
CA TYR A 18 2.57 -14.15 -4.45
C TYR A 18 1.60 -15.19 -4.99
N CYS A 19 0.48 -14.70 -5.46
CA CYS A 19 -0.58 -15.42 -6.17
C CYS A 19 -0.16 -16.58 -7.08
N TRP A 20 0.91 -16.39 -7.85
CA TRP A 20 1.37 -17.40 -8.80
C TRP A 20 2.05 -18.60 -8.11
N TRP A 21 2.66 -18.38 -6.95
CA TRP A 21 3.45 -19.40 -6.23
C TRP A 21 2.66 -20.01 -5.06
N GLY A 22 1.71 -19.27 -4.48
CA GLY A 22 0.91 -19.71 -3.33
C GLY A 22 -0.32 -20.54 -3.71
N ARG A 23 -0.51 -21.67 -3.02
CA ARG A 23 -1.69 -22.54 -3.18
C ARG A 23 -2.81 -22.30 -2.16
N TYR A 24 -2.51 -21.64 -1.04
CA TYR A 24 -3.40 -21.63 0.13
C TYR A 24 -3.72 -20.24 0.65
N ASP A 25 -2.73 -19.36 0.82
CA ASP A 25 -2.93 -17.97 1.24
C ASP A 25 -2.18 -16.99 0.35
N ILE A 26 -2.77 -15.82 0.11
CA ILE A 26 -2.08 -14.70 -0.54
C ILE A 26 -1.20 -14.00 0.49
N GLY A 27 0.12 -14.13 0.36
CA GLY A 27 1.06 -13.45 1.24
C GLY A 27 0.94 -11.93 1.22
N ALA A 28 1.24 -11.29 2.35
CA ALA A 28 1.27 -9.84 2.48
C ALA A 28 2.09 -9.10 1.39
N PRO A 29 3.24 -9.62 0.89
CA PRO A 29 3.97 -8.96 -0.20
C PRO A 29 3.17 -8.77 -1.49
N TYR A 30 2.18 -9.63 -1.77
CA TYR A 30 1.31 -9.46 -2.94
C TYR A 30 0.55 -8.14 -2.91
N TYR A 31 0.07 -7.72 -1.74
CA TYR A 31 -0.65 -6.47 -1.55
C TYR A 31 0.24 -5.27 -1.86
N GLY A 32 1.50 -5.30 -1.39
CA GLY A 32 2.49 -4.28 -1.70
C GLY A 32 2.80 -4.20 -3.20
N ALA A 33 2.99 -5.34 -3.86
CA ALA A 33 3.23 -5.37 -5.31
C ALA A 33 2.01 -4.88 -6.12
N TYR A 34 0.79 -5.27 -5.72
CA TYR A 34 -0.43 -4.77 -6.34
C TYR A 34 -0.57 -3.25 -6.17
N PHE A 35 -0.28 -2.72 -4.98
CA PHE A 35 -0.32 -1.29 -4.70
C PHE A 35 0.74 -0.51 -5.50
N ALA A 36 1.96 -1.03 -5.61
CA ALA A 36 3.00 -0.45 -6.44
C ALA A 36 2.61 -0.46 -7.94
N ALA A 37 2.04 -1.56 -8.43
CA ALA A 37 1.53 -1.64 -9.79
C ALA A 37 0.39 -0.64 -10.04
N MET A 38 -0.52 -0.47 -9.07
CA MET A 38 -1.58 0.53 -9.12
C MET A 38 -1.02 1.95 -9.19
N ALA A 39 0.00 2.25 -8.38
CA ALA A 39 0.67 3.55 -8.39
C ALA A 39 1.27 3.83 -9.78
N LEU A 40 2.06 2.89 -10.31
CA LEU A 40 2.80 3.06 -11.57
C LEU A 40 1.95 2.87 -12.85
N ALA A 41 0.72 2.36 -12.75
CA ALA A 41 -0.14 2.15 -13.91
C ALA A 41 -0.39 3.46 -14.67
N GLY A 42 0.00 3.49 -15.95
CA GLY A 42 -0.13 4.65 -16.84
C GLY A 42 0.98 5.70 -16.70
N ALA A 43 1.91 5.53 -15.75
CA ALA A 43 2.98 6.50 -15.52
C ALA A 43 4.19 6.24 -16.42
N ASP A 44 4.93 7.30 -16.75
CA ASP A 44 6.21 7.25 -17.46
C ASP A 44 7.40 7.71 -16.59
N GLN A 45 7.13 8.34 -15.46
CA GLN A 45 8.15 8.86 -14.55
C GLN A 45 7.71 8.78 -13.08
N ILE A 46 8.69 8.56 -12.21
CA ILE A 46 8.58 8.73 -10.76
C ILE A 46 9.63 9.74 -10.29
N ALA A 47 9.26 10.63 -9.38
CA ALA A 47 10.17 11.60 -8.79
C ALA A 47 9.97 11.67 -7.27
N PRO A 48 11.03 11.62 -6.45
CA PRO A 48 10.91 11.87 -5.02
C PRO A 48 10.52 13.33 -4.77
N LEU A 49 9.67 13.54 -3.78
CA LEU A 49 9.22 14.87 -3.31
C LEU A 49 9.87 15.25 -1.97
N ASP A 50 10.63 14.34 -1.38
CA ASP A 50 11.33 14.50 -0.11
C ASP A 50 12.84 14.22 -0.25
N ASP A 51 13.58 14.46 0.83
CA ASP A 51 15.03 14.25 0.88
C ASP A 51 15.45 12.81 1.25
N GLN A 52 14.48 11.93 1.54
CA GLN A 52 14.66 10.52 1.86
C GLN A 52 15.54 10.27 3.10
N THR A 53 15.55 11.22 4.04
CA THR A 53 16.36 11.11 5.28
C THR A 53 15.59 10.53 6.47
N THR A 54 14.28 10.34 6.34
CA THR A 54 13.39 9.90 7.42
C THR A 54 12.74 8.55 7.10
N ALA A 55 11.89 8.05 8.01
CA ALA A 55 11.05 6.88 7.76
C ALA A 55 9.83 7.20 6.86
N TYR A 56 9.71 8.44 6.40
CA TYR A 56 8.62 8.91 5.55
C TYR A 56 9.15 9.10 4.13
N ALA A 57 8.29 8.84 3.14
CA ALA A 57 8.63 9.11 1.75
C ALA A 57 7.41 9.64 0.99
N ALA A 58 7.68 10.52 0.03
CA ALA A 58 6.67 11.04 -0.88
C ALA A 58 7.19 10.97 -2.31
N TYR A 59 6.39 10.45 -3.24
CA TYR A 59 6.76 10.35 -4.65
C TYR A 59 5.66 10.89 -5.54
N ALA A 60 6.02 11.79 -6.46
CA ALA A 60 5.17 12.14 -7.59
C ALA A 60 5.26 11.03 -8.65
N ILE A 61 4.10 10.58 -9.11
CA ILE A 61 3.96 9.66 -10.21
C ILE A 61 3.40 10.46 -11.39
N CYS A 62 4.15 10.51 -12.49
CA CYS A 62 3.89 11.40 -13.60
C CYS A 62 3.53 10.65 -14.88
N GLU A 63 2.69 11.29 -15.70
CA GLU A 63 2.39 10.93 -17.07
C GLU A 63 2.60 12.18 -17.94
N SER A 64 3.36 12.05 -19.03
CA SER A 64 3.66 13.14 -19.97
C SER A 64 4.21 14.40 -19.28
N GLY A 65 5.04 14.21 -18.24
CA GLY A 65 5.68 15.29 -17.48
C GLY A 65 4.80 16.00 -16.46
N SER A 66 3.57 15.53 -16.21
CA SER A 66 2.68 16.08 -15.18
C SER A 66 2.38 15.04 -14.10
N PRO A 67 2.39 15.40 -12.80
CA PRO A 67 1.96 14.50 -11.74
C PRO A 67 0.49 14.11 -11.90
N VAL A 68 0.21 12.81 -11.93
CA VAL A 68 -1.15 12.25 -11.98
C VAL A 68 -1.52 11.52 -10.69
N LYS A 69 -0.52 11.10 -9.90
CA LYS A 69 -0.71 10.53 -8.56
C LYS A 69 0.44 10.95 -7.64
N VAL A 70 0.22 10.88 -6.33
CA VAL A 70 1.25 11.00 -5.30
C VAL A 70 1.20 9.79 -4.38
N LEU A 71 2.33 9.13 -4.17
CA LEU A 71 2.49 8.06 -3.19
C LEU A 71 3.07 8.65 -1.91
N LEU A 72 2.35 8.52 -0.81
CA LEU A 72 2.79 8.84 0.54
C LEU A 72 3.03 7.55 1.30
N TYR A 73 4.14 7.45 2.02
CA TYR A 73 4.52 6.22 2.71
C TYR A 73 5.09 6.52 4.09
N ASN A 74 4.59 5.79 5.09
CA ASN A 74 5.12 5.81 6.45
C ASN A 74 5.72 4.43 6.78
N ALA A 75 7.05 4.36 6.75
CA ALA A 75 7.82 3.15 7.02
C ALA A 75 8.06 2.89 8.51
N GLU A 76 7.51 3.71 9.42
CA GLU A 76 7.62 3.43 10.84
C GLU A 76 7.04 2.06 11.17
N TYR A 77 7.73 1.35 12.07
CA TYR A 77 7.34 0.02 12.48
C TYR A 77 6.27 0.07 13.58
N TYR A 78 5.12 -0.55 13.33
CA TYR A 78 4.03 -0.63 14.30
C TYR A 78 3.59 -2.08 14.53
N ALA A 79 3.70 -2.57 15.77
CA ALA A 79 3.33 -3.94 16.13
C ALA A 79 2.33 -4.04 17.29
N SER A 80 2.09 -2.95 18.03
CA SER A 80 1.18 -2.92 19.19
C SER A 80 0.98 -1.49 19.71
N GLY A 81 -0.09 -1.26 20.48
CA GLY A 81 -0.31 0.00 21.19
C GLY A 81 -1.06 1.03 20.35
N THR A 82 -0.75 2.31 20.53
CA THR A 82 -1.28 3.39 19.68
C THR A 82 -0.42 3.49 18.43
N ARG A 83 -1.04 3.46 17.26
CA ARG A 83 -0.34 3.61 15.98
C ARG A 83 0.19 5.05 15.84
N PRO A 84 1.51 5.26 15.64
CA PRO A 84 2.04 6.57 15.26
C PRO A 84 1.48 7.02 13.92
N GLU A 85 1.33 8.31 13.73
CA GLU A 85 0.78 8.90 12.51
C GLU A 85 1.65 10.07 12.06
N GLU A 86 1.83 10.19 10.75
CA GLU A 86 2.52 11.33 10.13
C GLU A 86 1.53 12.13 9.27
N THR A 87 1.67 13.45 9.30
CA THR A 87 0.81 14.37 8.55
C THR A 87 1.55 14.92 7.34
N PHE A 88 1.09 14.53 6.15
CA PHE A 88 1.62 15.01 4.88
C PHE A 88 0.74 16.14 4.35
N THR A 89 1.35 17.26 3.97
CA THR A 89 0.65 18.35 3.28
C THR A 89 1.13 18.42 1.84
N LEU A 90 0.22 18.18 0.90
CA LEU A 90 0.44 18.40 -0.52
C LEU A 90 0.01 19.81 -0.88
N THR A 91 0.84 20.50 -1.66
CA THR A 91 0.60 21.86 -2.13
C THR A 91 0.67 21.92 -3.66
N GLY A 92 0.16 23.00 -4.26
CA GLY A 92 0.11 23.16 -5.71
C GLY A 92 -0.97 22.29 -6.39
N LEU A 93 -1.95 21.81 -5.61
CA LEU A 93 -3.06 21.01 -6.12
C LEU A 93 -4.04 21.87 -6.91
N SER A 94 -4.62 21.26 -7.95
CA SER A 94 -5.72 21.85 -8.72
C SER A 94 -7.04 21.17 -8.35
N GLY A 95 -8.17 21.85 -8.59
CA GLY A 95 -9.50 21.32 -8.25
C GLY A 95 -9.95 21.59 -6.81
N SER A 96 -11.10 21.02 -6.44
CA SER A 96 -11.73 21.21 -5.13
C SER A 96 -11.54 20.02 -4.17
N SER A 97 -11.12 18.87 -4.70
CA SER A 97 -10.94 17.64 -3.95
C SER A 97 -10.05 16.69 -4.72
N VAL A 98 -9.33 15.85 -4.00
CA VAL A 98 -8.58 14.72 -4.54
C VAL A 98 -9.06 13.44 -3.88
N SER A 99 -8.88 12.31 -4.56
CA SER A 99 -9.22 10.99 -4.02
C SER A 99 -7.96 10.19 -3.69
N ALA A 100 -8.09 9.22 -2.79
CA ALA A 100 -6.96 8.42 -2.34
C ALA A 100 -7.35 6.96 -2.04
N LYS A 101 -6.36 6.07 -2.19
CA LYS A 101 -6.46 4.65 -1.88
C LYS A 101 -5.34 4.23 -0.93
N ARG A 102 -5.71 3.52 0.14
CA ARG A 102 -4.79 3.14 1.22
C ARG A 102 -4.36 1.69 1.13
N LEU A 103 -3.08 1.43 1.35
CA LEU A 103 -2.55 0.13 1.73
C LEU A 103 -2.33 0.13 3.24
N THR A 104 -2.98 -0.80 3.94
CA THR A 104 -2.83 -0.93 5.40
C THR A 104 -3.06 -2.37 5.86
N ALA A 105 -2.62 -2.68 7.07
CA ALA A 105 -2.87 -3.92 7.80
C ALA A 105 -2.99 -3.59 9.29
N ALA A 106 -3.38 -4.57 10.14
CA ALA A 106 -3.48 -4.33 11.57
C ALA A 106 -2.13 -3.93 12.20
N TYR A 107 -1.02 -4.52 11.73
CA TYR A 107 0.36 -4.31 12.20
C TYR A 107 1.37 -4.54 11.06
N ALA A 108 2.61 -4.09 11.24
CA ALA A 108 3.75 -4.43 10.38
C ALA A 108 4.03 -5.94 10.34
N THR A 109 3.69 -6.65 11.42
CA THR A 109 3.87 -8.10 11.58
C THR A 109 2.64 -8.90 11.20
N SER A 110 1.62 -8.25 10.61
CA SER A 110 0.35 -8.91 10.31
C SER A 110 0.53 -10.16 9.45
N ARG A 111 -0.12 -11.23 9.88
CA ARG A 111 -0.05 -12.54 9.25
C ARG A 111 -1.37 -12.94 8.60
N VAL A 112 -1.32 -13.16 7.29
CA VAL A 112 -2.48 -13.61 6.50
C VAL A 112 -3.02 -14.96 6.96
N ASP A 113 -2.15 -15.86 7.39
CA ASP A 113 -2.53 -17.19 7.91
C ASP A 113 -3.18 -17.13 9.31
N TYR A 114 -3.18 -15.95 9.96
CA TYR A 114 -3.89 -15.66 11.21
C TYR A 114 -5.13 -14.80 10.97
N GLY A 115 -5.50 -14.56 9.70
CA GLY A 115 -6.64 -13.73 9.32
C GLY A 115 -6.37 -12.22 9.39
N GLU A 116 -5.14 -11.80 9.68
CA GLU A 116 -4.72 -10.40 9.75
C GLU A 116 -4.35 -9.89 8.35
N ASN A 117 -5.27 -10.03 7.40
CA ASN A 117 -5.00 -9.72 6.01
C ASN A 117 -4.77 -8.21 5.84
N PRO A 118 -3.70 -7.80 5.11
CA PRO A 118 -3.62 -6.45 4.59
C PRO A 118 -4.81 -6.14 3.68
N THR A 119 -5.02 -4.86 3.40
CA THR A 119 -6.02 -4.39 2.44
C THR A 119 -5.41 -3.32 1.54
N VAL A 120 -5.88 -3.30 0.29
CA VAL A 120 -5.65 -2.19 -0.64
C VAL A 120 -7.01 -1.59 -0.95
N ALA A 121 -7.20 -0.31 -0.64
CA ALA A 121 -8.50 0.38 -0.74
C ALA A 121 -9.62 -0.41 -0.04
N GLY A 122 -9.35 -0.97 1.14
CA GLY A 122 -10.31 -1.80 1.89
C GLY A 122 -10.61 -3.17 1.28
N GLN A 123 -9.96 -3.54 0.18
CA GLN A 123 -10.18 -4.82 -0.51
C GLN A 123 -9.08 -5.83 -0.19
N THR A 124 -9.45 -7.11 -0.25
CA THR A 124 -8.55 -8.26 -0.13
C THR A 124 -8.50 -9.05 -1.44
N PHE A 125 -7.72 -10.13 -1.47
CA PHE A 125 -7.64 -11.03 -2.62
C PHE A 125 -8.00 -12.44 -2.21
N ALA A 126 -8.83 -13.09 -3.04
CA ALA A 126 -9.20 -14.47 -2.86
C ALA A 126 -7.98 -15.39 -3.01
N ASN A 127 -7.80 -16.29 -2.06
CA ASN A 127 -6.75 -17.31 -2.10
C ASN A 127 -6.79 -18.15 -3.39
N GLY A 128 -5.61 -18.40 -3.97
CA GLY A 128 -5.42 -19.23 -5.16
C GLY A 128 -5.94 -18.67 -6.50
N THR A 129 -6.83 -17.68 -6.49
CA THR A 129 -7.39 -17.06 -7.71
C THR A 129 -7.04 -15.59 -7.85
N CYS A 130 -6.69 -14.93 -6.75
CA CYS A 130 -6.27 -13.53 -6.70
C CYS A 130 -7.34 -12.56 -7.19
N THR A 131 -8.58 -13.03 -7.19
CA THR A 131 -9.74 -12.20 -7.50
C THR A 131 -9.93 -11.23 -6.35
N ILE A 132 -10.10 -9.96 -6.68
CA ILE A 132 -10.37 -8.91 -5.69
C ILE A 132 -11.68 -9.22 -4.96
N GLN A 133 -11.67 -9.03 -3.65
CA GLN A 133 -12.82 -9.24 -2.76
C GLN A 133 -13.14 -7.97 -1.98
N GLY A 134 -14.43 -7.78 -1.68
CA GLY A 134 -14.92 -6.60 -0.98
C GLY A 134 -15.12 -5.39 -1.90
N THR A 135 -15.55 -4.29 -1.29
CA THR A 135 -15.84 -3.04 -1.98
C THR A 135 -14.65 -2.10 -1.85
N ALA A 136 -14.25 -1.46 -2.96
CA ALA A 136 -13.21 -0.44 -2.92
C ALA A 136 -13.66 0.74 -2.07
N VAL A 137 -12.83 1.12 -1.11
CA VAL A 137 -12.93 2.34 -0.33
C VAL A 137 -12.05 3.39 -0.98
N GLU A 138 -12.65 4.53 -1.28
CA GLU A 138 -11.97 5.69 -1.82
C GLU A 138 -12.11 6.83 -0.81
N GLU A 139 -10.96 7.29 -0.31
CA GLU A 139 -10.88 8.42 0.61
C GLU A 139 -10.94 9.70 -0.22
N THR A 140 -11.71 10.69 0.21
CA THR A 140 -11.79 12.00 -0.47
C THR A 140 -11.35 13.08 0.49
N THR A 141 -10.44 13.94 0.03
CA THR A 141 -9.93 15.07 0.80
C THR A 141 -10.18 16.36 0.03
N THR A 142 -10.76 17.34 0.70
CA THR A 142 -10.98 18.68 0.13
C THR A 142 -9.66 19.38 -0.12
N VAL A 143 -9.54 20.00 -1.29
CA VAL A 143 -8.45 20.90 -1.62
C VAL A 143 -8.87 22.32 -1.26
N SER A 144 -8.09 22.99 -0.43
CA SER A 144 -8.32 24.38 -0.02
C SER A 144 -7.06 25.19 -0.28
N ALA A 145 -7.19 26.31 -0.98
CA ALA A 145 -6.06 27.17 -1.36
C ALA A 145 -4.91 26.42 -2.10
N GLY A 146 -5.25 25.36 -2.84
CA GLY A 146 -4.27 24.51 -3.52
C GLY A 146 -3.55 23.52 -2.62
N GLU A 147 -4.06 23.27 -1.41
CA GLU A 147 -3.47 22.35 -0.44
C GLU A 147 -4.46 21.27 0.00
N ALA A 148 -3.94 20.09 0.31
CA ALA A 148 -4.66 19.01 0.98
C ALA A 148 -3.73 18.30 1.96
N THR A 149 -4.28 17.89 3.10
CA THR A 149 -3.54 17.25 4.19
C THR A 149 -4.01 15.82 4.38
N PHE A 150 -3.07 14.91 4.59
CA PHE A 150 -3.31 13.49 4.75
C PHE A 150 -2.59 12.96 5.98
N THR A 151 -3.28 12.13 6.74
CA THR A 151 -2.70 11.39 7.85
C THR A 151 -2.40 9.96 7.40
N VAL A 152 -1.15 9.53 7.57
CA VAL A 152 -0.69 8.19 7.21
C VAL A 152 -0.10 7.53 8.45
N GLY A 153 -0.72 6.45 8.90
CA GLY A 153 -0.26 5.70 10.05
C GLY A 153 1.03 4.94 9.76
N ALA A 154 1.78 4.62 10.80
CA ALA A 154 2.93 3.73 10.72
C ALA A 154 2.55 2.41 10.01
N SER A 155 3.42 1.96 9.11
CA SER A 155 3.21 0.77 8.27
C SER A 155 2.02 0.89 7.31
N GLU A 156 1.74 2.10 6.82
CA GLU A 156 0.73 2.38 5.79
C GLU A 156 1.32 3.11 4.59
N ALA A 157 0.62 3.01 3.46
CA ALA A 157 0.85 3.84 2.29
C ALA A 157 -0.47 4.41 1.77
N LEU A 158 -0.43 5.63 1.23
CA LEU A 158 -1.58 6.30 0.63
C LEU A 158 -1.25 6.75 -0.79
N LEU A 159 -2.06 6.35 -1.75
CA LEU A 159 -1.94 6.73 -3.15
C LEU A 159 -3.03 7.76 -3.47
N VAL A 160 -2.63 9.02 -3.59
CA VAL A 160 -3.49 10.15 -3.92
C VAL A 160 -3.57 10.31 -5.43
N TYR A 161 -4.76 10.48 -5.99
CA TYR A 161 -5.03 10.72 -7.40
C TYR A 161 -5.29 12.21 -7.61
N LEU A 162 -4.60 12.79 -8.60
CA LEU A 162 -4.58 14.23 -8.87
C LEU A 162 -5.52 14.63 -10.03
#